data_AF-A0A926RZS0-F1
#
_entry.id   AF-A0A926RZS0-F1
#
_cell.length_a   1.000
_cell.length_b   1.000
_cell.length_c   1.000
_cell.angle_alpha   90.00
_cell.angle_beta   90.00
_cell.angle_gamma   90.00
#
_symmetry.space_group_name_H-M   'P 1'
#
loop_
_entity.id
_entity.type
_entity.pdbx_description
1 polymer ?
#
loop_
_entity_poly.entity_id
_entity_poly.type
_entity_poly.pdbx_seq_one_letter_code
_entity_poly.pdbx_strand_id
1 'polypeptide(L)' 'MSKQELLVKIEQKRNELIEIALKNGMTSSLSLKQSQELDLLLLQYQKLFKPGNNMN' A
#
# COMPACT_ATOMS: atom_id res chain seq x y z
N MET A 1 10.68 3.63 11.18
CA MET A 1 9.58 2.64 11.05
C MET A 1 10.23 1.29 10.79
N SER A 2 9.95 0.30 11.63
CA SER A 2 10.42 -1.07 11.45
C SER A 2 9.71 -1.74 10.27
N LYS A 3 10.28 -2.85 9.80
CA LYS A 3 9.66 -3.68 8.75
C LYS A 3 8.24 -4.12 9.14
N GLN A 4 8.05 -4.51 10.39
CA GLN A 4 6.75 -4.97 10.91
C GLN A 4 5.73 -3.84 10.99
N GLU A 5 6.12 -2.67 11.47
CA GLU A 5 5.24 -1.49 11.52
C GLU A 5 4.74 -1.11 10.12
N LEU A 6 5.62 -1.16 9.12
CA LEU A 6 5.25 -0.85 7.73
C LEU A 6 4.31 -1.90 7.13
N LEU A 7 4.54 -3.18 7.42
CA LEU A 7 3.64 -4.27 7.01
C LEU A 7 2.24 -4.13 7.62
N VAL A 8 2.16 -3.77 8.91
CA VAL A 8 0.86 -3.52 9.57
C VAL A 8 0.12 -2.38 8.89
N LYS A 9 0.80 -1.28 8.54
CA LYS A 9 0.17 -0.17 7.81
C LYS A 9 -0.31 -0.56 6.42
N ILE A 10 0.47 -1.36 5.68
CA ILE A 10 0.08 -1.89 4.37
C ILE A 10 -1.20 -2.71 4.49
N GLU A 11 -1.27 -3.59 5.50
CA GLU A 11 -2.42 -4.45 5.71
C GLU A 11 -3.68 -3.68 6.10
N GLN A 12 -3.56 -2.72 7.03
CA GLN A 12 -4.65 -1.81 7.39
C GLN A 12 -5.19 -1.07 6.17
N LYS A 13 -4.28 -0.49 5.38
CA LYS A 13 -4.64 0.27 4.17
C LYS A 13 -5.31 -0.60 3.11
N ARG A 14 -4.86 -1.85 2.96
CA ARG A 14 -5.48 -2.82 2.04
C ARG A 14 -6.92 -3.09 2.43
N ASN A 15 -7.19 -3.27 3.73
CA ASN A 15 -8.56 -3.50 4.22
C ASN A 15 -9.45 -2.26 3.99
N GLU A 16 -8.95 -1.06 4.27
CA GLU A 16 -9.66 0.20 3.97
C GLU A 16 -10.02 0.31 2.47
N LEU A 17 -9.07 0.00 1.58
CA LEU A 17 -9.30 0.02 0.14
C LEU A 17 -10.40 -0.99 -0.27
N ILE A 18 -10.37 -2.21 0.28
CA ILE A 18 -11.39 -3.22 -0.01
C ILE A 18 -12.78 -2.72 0.42
N GLU A 19 -12.91 -2.18 1.63
CA GLU A 19 -14.19 -1.66 2.12
C GLU A 19 -14.70 -0.50 1.26
N ILE A 20 -13.83 0.43 0.90
CA ILE A 20 -14.16 1.58 0.05
C ILE A 20 -14.54 1.13 -1.35
N ALA A 21 -13.84 0.14 -1.92
CA ALA A 21 -14.14 -0.41 -3.23
C ALA A 21 -15.47 -1.16 -3.26
N LEU A 22 -15.79 -1.92 -2.21
CA LEU A 22 -17.09 -2.57 -2.07
C LEU A 22 -18.24 -1.56 -1.97
N LYS A 23 -18.01 -0.43 -1.28
CA LYS A 23 -19.03 0.61 -1.08
C LYS A 23 -19.22 1.54 -2.29
N ASN A 24 -18.13 1.93 -2.95
CA ASN A 24 -18.13 3.00 -3.95
C ASN A 24 -17.79 2.52 -5.36
N GLY A 25 -17.41 1.25 -5.52
CA GLY A 25 -16.83 0.71 -6.75
C GLY A 25 -15.33 1.01 -6.88
N MET A 26 -14.61 0.12 -7.56
CA MET A 26 -13.16 0.21 -7.77
C MET A 26 -12.72 1.43 -8.60
N THR A 27 -13.59 1.91 -9.50
CA THR A 27 -13.28 3.05 -10.38
C THR A 27 -13.64 4.40 -9.77
N SER A 28 -14.20 4.43 -8.55
CA SER A 28 -14.48 5.70 -7.89
C SER A 28 -13.18 6.44 -7.56
N SER A 29 -13.22 7.77 -7.59
CA SER A 29 -12.07 8.60 -7.23
C SER A 29 -11.54 8.30 -5.82
N LEU A 30 -12.44 7.88 -4.91
CA LEU A 30 -12.06 7.51 -3.55
C LEU A 30 -11.26 6.20 -3.52
N SER A 31 -11.75 5.15 -4.19
CA SER A 31 -11.02 3.87 -4.33
C SER A 31 -9.67 4.05 -5.02
N LEU A 32 -9.62 4.86 -6.09
CA LEU A 32 -8.38 5.18 -6.80
C LEU A 32 -7.37 5.87 -5.89
N LYS A 33 -7.79 6.86 -5.10
CA LYS A 33 -6.91 7.54 -4.14
C LYS A 33 -6.37 6.56 -3.08
N GLN A 34 -7.22 5.70 -2.53
CA GLN A 34 -6.80 4.70 -1.55
C GLN A 34 -5.80 3.69 -2.14
N SER A 35 -6.00 3.29 -3.40
CA SER A 35 -5.07 2.42 -4.14
C SER A 35 -3.71 3.09 -4.31
N GLN A 36 -3.67 4.37 -4.71
CA GLN A 36 -2.42 5.11 -4.86
C GLN A 36 -1.66 5.24 -3.53
N GLU A 37 -2.37 5.48 -2.43
CA GLU A 37 -1.76 5.54 -1.10
C GLU A 37 -1.23 4.17 -0.65
N LEU A 38 -1.91 3.07 -0.99
CA LEU A 38 -1.40 1.71 -0.77
C LEU A 38 -0.13 1.44 -1.58
N ASP A 39 -0.11 1.84 -2.85
CA ASP A 39 1.04 1.67 -3.74
C ASP A 39 2.29 2.40 -3.22
N LEU A 40 2.11 3.59 -2.65
CA LEU A 40 3.21 4.34 -2.02
C LEU A 40 3.80 3.59 -0.82
N LEU A 41 2.96 2.96 0.01
CA LEU A 41 3.42 2.15 1.15
C LEU A 41 4.17 0.90 0.67
N LEU A 42 3.67 0.23 -0.38
CA LEU A 42 4.33 -0.91 -1.00
C LEU A 42 5.69 -0.53 -1.59
N LEU A 43 5.77 0.59 -2.30
CA LEU A 43 7.01 1.12 -2.86
C LEU A 43 8.01 1.47 -1.75
N GLN A 44 7.54 2.10 -0.67
CA GLN A 44 8.39 2.38 0.49
C GLN A 44 8.94 1.10 1.12
N TYR A 45 8.11 0.07 1.28
CA TYR A 45 8.54 -1.23 1.80
C TYR A 45 9.59 -1.87 0.90
N GLN A 46 9.37 -1.85 -0.41
CA GLN A 46 10.34 -2.37 -1.38
C GLN A 46 11.67 -1.61 -1.30
N LYS A 47 11.65 -0.27 -1.23
CA LYS A 47 12.87 0.55 -1.13
C LYS A 47 13.67 0.28 0.14
N LEU A 48 12.99 0.05 1.26
CA LEU A 48 13.64 -0.11 2.56
C LEU A 48 14.06 -1.56 2.85
N PHE A 49 13.35 -2.55 2.31
CA PHE A 49 13.46 -3.95 2.77
C PHE A 49 13.54 -5.00 1.66
N LYS A 50 13.59 -4.63 0.37
CA LYS A 50 13.80 -5.59 -0.72
C LYS A 50 15.29 -5.95 -0.80
N PRO A 51 15.68 -7.22 -0.56
CA PRO A 51 17.06 -7.64 -0.75
C PRO A 51 17.33 -7.70 -2.26
N GLY A 52 18.11 -6.75 -2.78
CA GLY A 52 18.51 -6.76 -4.20
C GLY A 52 18.58 -5.43 -4.96
N ASN A 53 18.74 -4.27 -4.30
CA ASN A 53 19.16 -3.04 -5.00
C ASN A 53 20.66 -2.76 -4.79
N ASN A 54 21.48 -3.81 -4.91
CA ASN A 54 22.85 -3.69 -5.38
C ASN A 54 22.77 -3.72 -6.92
N MET A 55 22.39 -2.60 -7.54
CA MET A 55 22.79 -2.39 -8.94
C MET A 55 24.25 -1.96 -8.90
N ASN A 56 25.11 -2.79 -9.49
CA ASN A 56 26.40 -2.35 -10.03
C ASN A 56 26.20 -1.14 -10.95
#